data_AF-A0A2K5WFZ4-F1
#
_entry.id   AF-A0A2K5WFZ4-F1
#
_cell.length_a   1.000
_cell.length_b   1.000
_cell.length_c   1.000
_cell.angle_alpha   90.00
_cell.angle_beta   90.00
_cell.angle_gamma   90.00
#
_symmetry.space_group_name_H-M   'P 1'
#
loop_
_entity.id
_entity.type
_entity.pdbx_description
1 polymer ?
#
loop_
_entity_poly.entity_id
_entity_poly.type
_entity_poly.pdbx_seq_one_letter_code
_entity_poly.pdbx_strand_id
1 'polypeptide(L)'
;IWPRWKGGVPLSVCFLCSSSSHPISISGLVCELKEFTHTRGGPLSPRQSGTEERGLKHYWFTSWPDQKTPDRAPPLLHLVREVEEATQQEGPHCAPIIVHCSAGIGRTGCFIATSICCQQLRQEGVVDILKTTCQLRQDRGGMIQTCEQYQFVHHVMSLYEKQLSHQSPE
;
A
#
# COMPACT_ATOMS: atom_id res chain seq x y z
N ILE A 1 -13.90 -0.02 20.05
CA ILE A 1 -14.14 1.33 19.50
C ILE A 1 -12.80 2.07 19.57
N TRP A 2 -12.15 2.30 18.43
CA TRP A 2 -10.88 3.00 18.37
C TRP A 2 -11.12 4.50 18.14
N PRO A 3 -10.35 5.40 18.79
CA PRO A 3 -10.59 6.84 18.71
C PRO A 3 -10.36 7.37 17.29
N ARG A 4 -11.31 8.21 16.84
CA ARG A 4 -11.27 8.89 15.53
C ARG A 4 -10.34 10.10 15.65
N TRP A 5 -9.13 9.98 15.11
CA TRP A 5 -8.16 11.08 15.05
C TRP A 5 -8.65 12.13 14.03
N LYS A 6 -8.92 13.35 14.52
CA LYS A 6 -9.29 14.51 13.70
C LYS A 6 -8.01 15.18 13.21
N GLY A 7 -7.70 14.99 11.93
CA GLY A 7 -6.59 15.60 11.23
C GLY A 7 -6.34 14.83 9.94
N GLY A 8 -6.07 15.54 8.84
CA GLY A 8 -5.85 14.94 7.54
C GLY A 8 -4.61 14.07 7.50
N VAL A 9 -4.76 12.81 7.91
CA VAL A 9 -3.61 11.93 8.09
C VAL A 9 -3.30 11.16 6.80
N PRO A 10 -2.09 11.31 6.26
CA PRO A 10 -1.63 10.62 5.05
C PRO A 10 -1.70 9.09 5.17
N LEU A 11 -1.74 8.40 4.03
CA LEU A 11 -1.64 6.94 3.97
C LEU A 11 -0.16 6.57 4.19
N SER A 12 0.12 5.65 5.10
CA SER A 12 1.46 5.08 5.25
C SER A 12 1.44 3.56 5.06
N VAL A 13 2.45 3.09 4.34
CA VAL A 13 2.70 1.68 4.06
C VAL A 13 4.07 1.32 4.60
N CYS A 14 4.14 0.36 5.52
CA CYS A 14 5.39 -0.09 6.13
C CYS A 14 5.71 -1.52 5.69
N PHE A 15 6.95 -1.73 5.27
CA PHE A 15 7.49 -3.00 4.81
C PHE A 15 8.77 -3.34 5.58
N LEU A 16 8.94 -4.58 6.08
CA LEU A 16 10.17 -5.03 6.76
C LEU A 16 11.13 -5.69 5.76
N CYS A 17 12.20 -5.01 5.37
CA CYS A 17 13.17 -5.42 4.34
C CYS A 17 14.61 -5.31 4.83
N SER A 18 15.48 -6.26 4.47
CA SER A 18 16.93 -6.09 4.60
C SER A 18 17.57 -5.55 3.31
N SER A 19 18.24 -4.40 3.45
CA SER A 19 19.44 -3.93 2.73
C SER A 19 19.41 -3.76 1.20
N SER A 20 19.02 -2.57 0.72
CA SER A 20 19.79 -1.79 -0.28
C SER A 20 19.20 -0.38 -0.41
N SER A 21 20.01 0.65 -0.16
CA SER A 21 19.57 2.04 -0.09
C SER A 21 19.59 2.76 -1.43
N HIS A 22 18.41 3.15 -1.93
CA HIS A 22 18.28 4.14 -2.99
C HIS A 22 17.17 5.15 -2.64
N PRO A 23 17.47 6.46 -2.50
CA PRO A 23 16.45 7.48 -2.35
C PRO A 23 15.71 7.68 -3.68
N ILE A 24 14.39 7.47 -3.69
CA ILE A 24 13.54 7.74 -4.85
C ILE A 24 12.90 9.11 -4.63
N SER A 25 13.34 10.11 -5.39
CA SER A 25 12.70 11.43 -5.46
C SER A 25 11.82 11.47 -6.71
N ILE A 26 10.50 11.55 -6.53
CA ILE A 26 9.54 11.55 -7.63
C ILE A 26 9.01 12.98 -7.82
N SER A 27 9.21 13.51 -9.01
CA SER A 27 8.78 14.83 -9.44
C SER A 27 7.26 15.02 -9.27
N GLY A 28 6.88 15.81 -8.27
CA GLY A 28 5.50 16.30 -8.07
C GLY A 28 4.60 15.43 -7.20
N LEU A 29 5.12 14.39 -6.57
CA LEU A 29 4.40 13.47 -5.70
C LEU A 29 5.17 13.33 -4.39
N VAL A 30 4.59 13.78 -3.27
CA VAL A 30 5.25 13.59 -1.97
C VAL A 30 4.87 12.19 -1.46
N CYS A 31 5.55 11.20 -2.03
CA CYS A 31 5.75 9.88 -1.43
C CYS A 31 7.16 9.85 -0.87
N GLU A 32 7.31 10.07 0.43
CA GLU A 32 8.62 10.01 1.08
C GLU A 32 8.86 8.56 1.52
N LEU A 33 9.87 7.91 0.93
CA LEU A 33 10.38 6.63 1.41
C LEU A 33 11.39 6.88 2.53
N LYS A 34 11.13 6.32 3.71
CA LYS A 34 12.09 6.31 4.82
C LYS A 34 12.52 4.89 5.12
N GLU A 35 13.83 4.65 5.11
CA GLU A 35 14.43 3.40 5.56
C GLU A 35 14.79 3.51 7.04
N PHE A 36 14.32 2.59 7.87
CA PHE A 36 14.69 2.51 9.29
C PHE A 36 15.31 1.16 9.60
N THR A 37 16.40 1.15 10.37
CA THR A 37 16.95 -0.09 10.94
C THR A 37 16.67 -0.11 12.44
N HIS A 38 15.96 -1.13 12.92
CA HIS A 38 15.74 -1.31 14.36
C HIS A 38 16.61 -2.46 14.89
N THR A 39 17.38 -2.17 15.94
CA THR A 39 18.20 -3.16 16.66
C THR A 39 17.51 -3.55 17.97
N ARG A 40 17.17 -4.83 18.14
CA ARG A 40 16.51 -5.28 19.38
C ARG A 40 17.55 -5.87 20.35
N GLY A 41 17.92 -5.11 21.38
CA GLY A 41 18.65 -5.62 22.55
C GLY A 41 17.68 -6.12 23.62
N GLY A 42 17.53 -7.43 23.78
CA GLY A 42 16.73 -8.03 24.88
C GLY A 42 17.58 -8.41 26.10
N PRO A 43 17.01 -8.55 27.32
CA PRO A 43 17.71 -9.13 28.45
C PRO A 43 18.02 -10.60 28.14
N LEU A 44 19.30 -10.93 28.01
CA LEU A 44 19.75 -12.24 27.56
C LEU A 44 19.76 -13.23 28.73
N SER A 45 19.05 -14.35 28.59
CA SER A 45 19.42 -15.57 29.31
C SER A 45 20.82 -16.01 28.83
N PRO A 46 21.69 -16.62 29.65
CA PRO A 46 23.16 -16.64 29.44
C PRO A 46 23.71 -17.41 28.21
N ARG A 47 22.89 -17.86 27.25
CA ARG A 47 23.33 -18.77 26.18
C ARG A 47 23.08 -18.32 24.74
N GLN A 48 22.49 -17.16 24.46
CA GLN A 48 22.34 -16.70 23.06
C GLN A 48 22.50 -15.19 22.97
N SER A 49 23.68 -14.73 22.53
CA SER A 49 23.91 -13.35 22.12
C SER A 49 23.65 -13.23 20.61
N GLY A 50 22.44 -12.82 20.24
CA GLY A 50 22.11 -12.46 18.86
C GLY A 50 21.54 -11.05 18.83
N THR A 51 22.24 -10.11 18.20
CA THR A 51 21.67 -8.82 17.80
C THR A 51 20.83 -9.08 16.56
N GLU A 52 19.52 -8.86 16.64
CA GLU A 52 18.64 -8.92 15.47
C GLU A 52 18.44 -7.50 14.93
N GLU A 53 18.83 -7.30 13.67
CA GLU A 53 18.58 -6.06 12.93
C GLU A 53 17.48 -6.31 11.89
N ARG A 54 16.55 -5.37 11.78
CA ARG A 54 15.49 -5.41 10.76
C ARG A 54 15.38 -4.04 10.09
N GLY A 55 15.44 -4.02 8.77
CA GLY A 55 15.16 -2.81 8.00
C GLY A 55 13.65 -2.63 7.75
N LEU A 56 13.24 -1.39 7.53
CA LEU A 56 11.85 -0.98 7.33
C LEU A 56 11.76 0.09 6.23
N LYS A 57 11.06 -0.19 5.14
CA LYS A 57 10.67 0.79 4.11
C LYS A 57 9.32 1.39 4.49
N HIS A 58 9.25 2.69 4.70
CA HIS A 58 8.03 3.42 5.05
C HIS A 58 7.67 4.40 3.94
N TYR A 59 6.60 4.10 3.20
CA TYR A 59 6.06 4.97 2.15
C TYR A 59 5.05 5.93 2.74
N TRP A 60 5.27 7.23 2.55
CA TRP A 60 4.39 8.26 3.08
C TRP A 60 3.63 9.00 1.99
N PHE A 61 2.42 8.55 1.66
CA PHE A 61 1.62 9.12 0.58
C PHE A 61 0.74 10.27 1.10
N THR A 62 1.15 11.50 0.79
CA THR A 62 0.52 12.72 1.32
C THR A 62 -0.48 13.37 0.37
N SER A 63 -0.53 12.95 -0.89
CA SER A 63 -1.43 13.50 -1.91
C SER A 63 -2.86 12.92 -1.86
N TRP A 64 -3.29 12.37 -0.71
CA TRP A 64 -4.67 11.91 -0.50
C TRP A 64 -5.47 12.89 0.37
N PRO A 65 -6.33 13.73 -0.23
CA PRO A 65 -7.13 14.69 0.52
C PRO A 65 -8.11 14.01 1.48
N ASP A 66 -8.24 14.53 2.70
CA ASP A 66 -9.13 13.97 3.70
C ASP A 66 -10.61 14.09 3.28
N GLN A 67 -11.39 13.02 3.47
CA GLN A 67 -12.81 12.91 3.08
C GLN A 67 -13.10 13.03 1.57
N LYS A 68 -12.08 12.92 0.71
CA LYS A 68 -12.24 12.92 -0.74
C LYS A 68 -11.42 11.79 -1.38
N THR A 69 -11.61 11.63 -2.68
CA THR A 69 -10.74 10.84 -3.54
C THR A 69 -9.64 11.76 -4.09
N PRO A 70 -8.43 11.26 -4.39
CA PRO A 70 -7.45 12.02 -5.14
C PRO A 70 -8.05 12.50 -6.46
N ASP A 71 -7.78 13.75 -6.86
CA ASP A 71 -8.28 14.30 -8.14
C ASP A 71 -7.69 13.56 -9.35
N ARG A 72 -6.63 12.78 -9.13
CA ARG A 72 -5.89 12.04 -10.15
C ARG A 72 -5.61 10.62 -9.65
N ALA A 73 -5.96 9.62 -10.46
CA ALA A 73 -5.63 8.21 -10.23
C ALA A 73 -4.14 7.83 -10.39
N PRO A 74 -3.33 8.44 -11.29
CA PRO A 74 -1.94 8.03 -11.51
C PRO A 74 -1.06 7.97 -10.26
N PRO A 75 -1.16 8.92 -9.29
CA PRO A 75 -0.37 8.84 -8.06
C PRO A 75 -0.58 7.58 -7.24
N LEU A 76 -1.83 7.09 -7.14
CA LEU A 76 -2.12 5.87 -6.41
C LEU A 76 -1.56 4.64 -7.15
N LEU A 77 -1.72 4.59 -8.48
CA LEU A 77 -1.16 3.49 -9.28
C LEU A 77 0.35 3.43 -9.18
N HIS A 78 1.02 4.59 -9.18
CA HIS A 78 2.46 4.64 -8.98
C HIS A 78 2.86 4.07 -7.62
N LEU A 79 2.18 4.47 -6.54
CA LEU A 79 2.45 3.91 -5.21
C LEU A 79 2.22 2.40 -5.18
N VAL A 80 1.16 1.90 -5.82
CA VAL A 80 0.90 0.45 -5.91
C VAL A 80 2.05 -0.26 -6.62
N ARG A 81 2.52 0.25 -7.76
CA ARG A 81 3.67 -0.33 -8.48
C ARG A 81 4.93 -0.35 -7.63
N GLU A 82 5.27 0.76 -6.99
CA GLU A 82 6.44 0.87 -6.11
C GLU A 82 6.40 -0.15 -4.97
N VAL A 83 5.23 -0.31 -4.32
CA VAL A 83 5.06 -1.28 -3.24
C VAL A 83 5.10 -2.72 -3.76
N GLU A 84 4.53 -2.99 -4.94
CA GLU A 84 4.59 -4.32 -5.58
C GLU A 84 6.03 -4.69 -5.96
N GLU A 85 6.78 -3.78 -6.58
CA GLU A 85 8.19 -3.97 -6.93
C GLU A 85 9.04 -4.20 -5.67
N ALA A 86 8.83 -3.37 -4.64
CA ALA A 86 9.50 -3.56 -3.36
C ALA A 86 9.17 -4.93 -2.76
N THR A 87 7.91 -5.36 -2.79
CA THR A 87 7.49 -6.68 -2.26
C THR A 87 8.14 -7.84 -3.01
N GLN A 88 8.25 -7.72 -4.34
CA GLN A 88 8.86 -8.76 -5.17
C GLN A 88 10.35 -8.95 -4.88
N GLN A 89 11.07 -7.87 -4.51
CA GLN A 89 12.50 -7.92 -4.17
C GLN A 89 12.80 -8.71 -2.89
N GLU A 90 11.79 -8.93 -2.04
CA GLU A 90 11.92 -9.47 -0.67
C GLU A 90 11.77 -11.00 -0.68
N GLY A 91 11.27 -11.52 -1.80
CA GLY A 91 11.14 -12.94 -2.05
C GLY A 91 9.94 -13.60 -1.36
N PRO A 92 9.90 -14.94 -1.38
CA PRO A 92 8.71 -15.74 -1.05
C PRO A 92 8.33 -15.74 0.44
N HIS A 93 9.19 -15.21 1.31
CA HIS A 93 8.97 -15.14 2.76
C HIS A 93 8.72 -13.71 3.25
N CYS A 94 8.26 -12.84 2.34
CA CYS A 94 7.81 -11.49 2.64
C CYS A 94 6.80 -11.48 3.80
N ALA A 95 7.09 -10.67 4.83
CA ALA A 95 6.15 -10.43 5.92
C ALA A 95 4.93 -9.63 5.42
N PRO A 96 3.79 -9.67 6.13
CA PRO A 96 2.63 -8.86 5.76
C PRO A 96 2.97 -7.36 5.72
N ILE A 97 2.47 -6.68 4.68
CA ILE A 97 2.62 -5.23 4.52
C ILE A 97 1.63 -4.52 5.44
N ILE A 98 2.12 -3.57 6.24
CA ILE A 98 1.25 -2.74 7.08
C ILE A 98 0.76 -1.57 6.25
N VAL A 99 -0.56 -1.38 6.15
CA VAL A 99 -1.18 -0.23 5.48
C VAL A 99 -2.09 0.48 6.46
N HIS A 100 -1.90 1.79 6.65
CA HIS A 100 -2.74 2.57 7.56
C HIS A 100 -3.07 3.96 7.04
N CYS A 101 -4.16 4.52 7.55
CA CYS A 101 -4.52 5.93 7.43
C CYS A 101 -4.98 6.45 8.81
N SER A 102 -6.07 7.22 8.90
CA SER A 102 -6.68 7.61 10.19
C SER A 102 -7.38 6.44 10.86
N ALA A 103 -8.49 6.00 10.26
CA ALA A 103 -9.32 4.91 10.79
C ALA A 103 -8.86 3.51 10.30
N GLY A 104 -7.95 3.49 9.33
CA GLY A 104 -7.44 2.25 8.73
C GLY A 104 -8.51 1.46 7.96
N ILE A 105 -9.46 2.13 7.31
CA ILE A 105 -10.55 1.47 6.57
C ILE A 105 -10.90 2.13 5.22
N GLY A 106 -10.94 3.47 5.13
CA GLY A 106 -11.26 4.18 3.86
C GLY A 106 -10.14 4.10 2.83
N ARG A 107 -9.14 4.99 2.95
CA ARG A 107 -7.95 5.04 2.06
C ARG A 107 -7.17 3.74 2.05
N THR A 108 -7.03 3.12 3.22
CA THR A 108 -6.44 1.80 3.40
C THR A 108 -7.16 0.77 2.53
N GLY A 109 -8.49 0.75 2.55
CA GLY A 109 -9.30 -0.12 1.70
C GLY A 109 -9.10 0.15 0.22
N CYS A 110 -9.09 1.42 -0.20
CA CYS A 110 -8.84 1.75 -1.60
C CYS A 110 -7.47 1.29 -2.09
N PHE A 111 -6.41 1.50 -1.30
CA PHE A 111 -5.06 1.06 -1.66
C PHE A 111 -4.98 -0.46 -1.80
N ILE A 112 -5.46 -1.20 -0.78
CA ILE A 112 -5.41 -2.67 -0.79
C ILE A 112 -6.26 -3.24 -1.93
N ALA A 113 -7.49 -2.74 -2.12
CA ALA A 113 -8.35 -3.17 -3.22
C ALA A 113 -7.71 -2.91 -4.59
N THR A 114 -7.10 -1.75 -4.78
CA THR A 114 -6.40 -1.41 -6.02
C THR A 114 -5.25 -2.37 -6.28
N SER A 115 -4.41 -2.67 -5.28
CA SER A 115 -3.30 -3.63 -5.44
C SER A 115 -3.80 -5.02 -5.83
N ILE A 116 -4.82 -5.54 -5.15
CA ILE A 116 -5.43 -6.84 -5.48
C ILE A 116 -5.98 -6.83 -6.91
N CYS A 117 -6.72 -5.78 -7.29
CA CYS A 117 -7.33 -5.69 -8.61
C CYS A 117 -6.27 -5.52 -9.72
N CYS A 118 -5.17 -4.82 -9.46
CA CYS A 118 -4.04 -4.74 -10.41
C CYS A 118 -3.45 -6.13 -10.68
N GLN A 119 -3.31 -6.96 -9.64
CA GLN A 119 -2.84 -8.34 -9.80
C GLN A 119 -3.85 -9.21 -10.56
N GLN A 120 -5.14 -9.15 -10.20
CA GLN A 120 -6.21 -9.86 -10.93
C GLN A 120 -6.21 -9.48 -12.41
N LEU A 121 -6.15 -8.18 -12.73
CA LEU A 121 -6.18 -7.75 -14.13
C LEU A 121 -4.98 -8.27 -14.92
N ARG A 122 -3.78 -8.24 -14.34
CA ARG A 122 -2.56 -8.76 -15.00
C ARG A 122 -2.59 -10.27 -15.20
N GLN A 123 -3.15 -11.02 -14.24
CA GLN A 123 -3.09 -12.49 -14.24
C GLN A 123 -4.28 -13.14 -14.96
N GLU A 124 -5.46 -12.56 -14.83
CA GLU A 124 -6.74 -13.14 -15.27
C GLU A 124 -7.38 -12.35 -16.41
N GLY A 125 -6.89 -11.13 -16.70
CA GLY A 125 -7.50 -10.24 -17.70
C GLY A 125 -8.84 -9.64 -17.27
N VAL A 126 -9.28 -9.88 -16.03
CA VAL A 126 -10.55 -9.41 -15.47
C VAL A 126 -10.35 -8.89 -14.04
N VAL A 127 -11.29 -8.07 -13.58
CA VAL A 127 -11.30 -7.56 -12.20
C VAL A 127 -12.70 -7.68 -11.60
N ASP A 128 -12.77 -8.12 -10.35
CA ASP A 128 -14.01 -8.13 -9.57
C ASP A 128 -13.86 -7.24 -8.33
N ILE A 129 -14.13 -5.96 -8.54
CA ILE A 129 -14.00 -4.92 -7.49
C ILE A 129 -15.03 -5.16 -6.37
N LEU A 130 -16.22 -5.69 -6.70
CA LEU A 130 -17.26 -5.98 -5.71
C LEU A 130 -16.81 -7.12 -4.79
N LYS A 131 -16.40 -8.25 -5.37
CA LYS A 131 -15.90 -9.40 -4.61
C LYS A 131 -14.68 -9.04 -3.77
N THR A 132 -13.74 -8.28 -4.34
CA THR A 132 -12.57 -7.77 -3.61
C THR A 132 -12.99 -6.92 -2.42
N THR A 133 -13.95 -6.00 -2.61
CA THR A 133 -14.46 -5.15 -1.51
C THR A 133 -15.18 -5.97 -0.44
N CYS A 134 -15.97 -6.98 -0.84
CA CYS A 134 -16.62 -7.89 0.08
C CYS A 134 -15.60 -8.67 0.92
N GLN A 135 -14.55 -9.20 0.30
CA GLN A 135 -13.48 -9.91 1.02
C GLN A 135 -12.80 -8.99 2.03
N LEU A 136 -12.42 -7.78 1.63
CA LEU A 136 -11.81 -6.81 2.54
C LEU A 136 -12.71 -6.49 3.74
N ARG A 137 -14.03 -6.43 3.54
CA ARG A 137 -14.99 -6.20 4.62
C ARG A 137 -15.17 -7.40 5.55
N GLN A 138 -14.91 -8.63 5.09
CA GLN A 138 -14.84 -9.81 5.95
C GLN A 138 -13.60 -9.73 6.86
N ASP A 139 -12.46 -9.33 6.31
CA ASP A 139 -11.21 -9.24 7.06
C ASP A 139 -11.20 -8.04 8.04
N ARG A 140 -11.77 -6.90 7.63
CA ARG A 140 -11.91 -5.71 8.47
C ARG A 140 -13.18 -4.95 8.11
N GLY A 141 -14.13 -4.90 9.04
CA GLY A 141 -15.39 -4.20 8.84
C GLY A 141 -15.21 -2.72 8.43
N GLY A 142 -15.94 -2.29 7.40
CA GLY A 142 -15.95 -0.89 6.93
C GLY A 142 -14.88 -0.53 5.90
N MET A 143 -14.12 -1.50 5.37
CA MET A 143 -13.18 -1.27 4.26
C MET A 143 -13.89 -0.65 3.05
N ILE A 144 -13.28 0.41 2.50
CA ILE A 144 -13.88 1.33 1.52
C ILE A 144 -15.18 1.94 2.07
N GLN A 145 -15.06 3.15 2.63
CA GLN A 145 -16.08 3.74 3.49
C GLN A 145 -17.17 4.49 2.72
N THR A 146 -16.86 5.06 1.56
CA THR A 146 -17.80 5.93 0.83
C THR A 146 -17.99 5.45 -0.62
N CYS A 147 -19.09 5.89 -1.24
CA CYS A 147 -19.37 5.55 -2.64
C CYS A 147 -18.30 6.16 -3.57
N GLU A 148 -17.83 7.36 -3.28
CA GLU A 148 -16.79 8.06 -4.03
C GLU A 148 -15.48 7.26 -3.98
N GLN A 149 -15.11 6.73 -2.82
CA GLN A 149 -13.95 5.84 -2.67
C GLN A 149 -14.07 4.58 -3.53
N TYR A 150 -15.27 3.98 -3.58
CA TYR A 150 -15.53 2.80 -4.41
C TYR A 150 -15.45 3.14 -5.91
N GLN A 151 -16.09 4.24 -6.34
CA GLN A 151 -16.00 4.76 -7.69
C GLN A 151 -14.57 5.11 -8.10
N PHE A 152 -13.77 5.63 -7.16
CA PHE A 152 -12.37 5.93 -7.40
C PHE A 152 -11.54 4.67 -7.67
N VAL A 153 -11.78 3.56 -6.96
CA VAL A 153 -11.14 2.28 -7.29
C VAL A 153 -11.48 1.86 -8.72
N HIS A 154 -12.74 1.97 -9.15
CA HIS A 154 -13.12 1.73 -10.55
C HIS A 154 -12.38 2.65 -11.53
N HIS A 155 -12.29 3.94 -11.23
CA HIS A 155 -11.59 4.90 -12.08
C HIS A 155 -10.10 4.56 -12.21
N VAL A 156 -9.46 4.20 -11.11
CA VAL A 156 -8.07 3.76 -11.05
C VAL A 156 -7.87 2.49 -11.88
N MET A 157 -8.75 1.49 -11.75
CA MET A 157 -8.65 0.26 -12.53
C MET A 157 -8.87 0.49 -14.02
N SER A 158 -9.81 1.37 -14.42
CA SER A 158 -10.00 1.74 -15.83
C SER A 158 -8.77 2.44 -16.42
N LEU A 159 -8.09 3.29 -15.64
CA LEU A 159 -6.84 3.90 -16.07
C LEU A 159 -5.73 2.85 -16.21
N TYR A 160 -5.64 1.92 -15.26
CA TYR A 160 -4.63 0.87 -15.27
C TYR A 160 -4.78 -0.08 -16.47
N GLU A 161 -6.01 -0.47 -16.79
CA GLU A 161 -6.33 -1.28 -17.96
C GLU A 161 -5.84 -0.64 -19.27
N LYS A 162 -6.14 0.65 -19.47
CA LYS A 162 -5.64 1.41 -20.64
C LYS A 162 -4.12 1.48 -20.71
N GLN A 163 -3.44 1.50 -19.57
CA GLN A 163 -1.97 1.50 -19.55
C GLN A 163 -1.40 0.13 -19.93
N LEU A 164 -2.06 -0.97 -19.55
CA LEU A 164 -1.66 -2.32 -19.96
C LEU A 164 -1.89 -2.56 -21.45
N SER A 165 -3.02 -2.11 -22.01
CA SER A 165 -3.32 -2.31 -23.43
C SER A 165 -2.31 -1.65 -24.38
N HIS A 166 -1.67 -0.56 -23.95
CA HIS A 166 -0.61 0.10 -24.71
C HIS A 166 0.77 -0.55 -24.56
N GLN A 167 0.93 -1.49 -23.61
CA GLN A 167 2.21 -2.16 -23.32
C GLN A 167 2.31 -3.55 -23.93
N SER A 168 1.21 -4.15 -24.39
CA SER A 168 1.26 -5.40 -25.18
C SER A 168 1.89 -5.12 -26.54
N PRO A 169 3.09 -5.65 -26.84
CA PRO A 169 3.58 -5.68 -28.21
C PRO A 169 2.72 -6.68 -29.00
N GLU A 170 2.35 -6.33 -30.23
CA GLU A 170 1.99 -7.35 -31.23
C GLU A 170 3.15 -8.33 -31.45
#